data_AF-A0A0G0VJ90-F1
#
_entry.id   AF-A0A0G0VJ90-F1
#
_cell.length_a   1.000
_cell.length_b   1.000
_cell.length_c   1.000
_cell.angle_alpha   90.00
_cell.angle_beta   90.00
_cell.angle_gamma   90.00
#
_symmetry.space_group_name_H-M   'P 1'
#
loop_
_entity.id
_entity.type
_entity.pdbx_description
1 polymer ?
#
loop_
_entity_poly.entity_id
_entity_poly.type
_entity_poly.pdbx_seq_one_letter_code
_entity_poly.pdbx_strand_id
1 'polypeptide(L)'
;EKLGLSFKAPKLLEWEKFVKSIKHAKSQKKSFEVAIVGKYFGTGDYELRDSYAALFDAIDHASYRLGIKIKTRWVNAQKAETEGKLDELIGNPDGIIVPIGWGERGAEGMIRAAGYARDRKIPYLGLCYGMQLASISYARDVLGIKDADTEENNTDGKENVIHLMPMQKLFMEKRAYGGTMRLGSWRAIVKKGTHAYELYNKYNDFIDRSKGITSERHRHRFEFSNRYADRFEKEGFVISARSVDENLVEIIELSKELHPFYLGTQGHPEYRSRPLRPHPIFLGFLEQVAQLKK
;
A
#
# COMPACT_ATOMS: atom_id res chain seq x y z
N GLU A 1 -36.00 0.22 24.63
CA GLU A 1 -37.10 -0.48 25.32
C GLU A 1 -36.67 -1.85 25.84
N LYS A 2 -36.46 -2.88 25.00
CA LYS A 2 -36.06 -4.24 25.46
C LYS A 2 -34.74 -4.31 26.26
N LEU A 3 -33.81 -3.39 26.01
CA LEU A 3 -32.52 -3.32 26.71
C LEU A 3 -32.51 -2.36 27.92
N GLY A 4 -33.65 -1.72 28.25
CA GLY A 4 -33.71 -0.71 29.31
C GLY A 4 -32.89 0.56 29.08
N LEU A 5 -32.27 0.73 27.90
CA LEU A 5 -31.45 1.89 27.58
C LEU A 5 -32.29 3.14 27.25
N SER A 6 -31.77 4.31 27.63
CA SER A 6 -32.33 5.61 27.28
C SER A 6 -32.38 5.80 25.77
N PHE A 7 -33.54 6.18 25.23
CA PHE A 7 -33.70 6.39 23.79
C PHE A 7 -33.12 7.75 23.36
N LYS A 8 -32.34 7.74 22.28
CA LYS A 8 -31.86 8.94 21.59
C LYS A 8 -32.02 8.73 20.09
N ALA A 9 -32.73 9.63 19.41
CA ALA A 9 -32.95 9.52 17.98
C ALA A 9 -31.60 9.52 17.22
N PRO A 10 -31.41 8.61 16.24
CA PRO A 10 -30.14 8.53 15.52
C PRO A 10 -29.96 9.74 14.61
N LYS A 11 -28.74 10.31 14.61
CA LYS A 11 -28.35 11.35 13.65
C LYS A 11 -27.88 10.70 12.35
N LEU A 12 -28.74 10.66 11.33
CA LEU A 12 -28.49 9.89 10.10
C LEU A 12 -27.91 10.70 8.93
N LEU A 13 -27.79 12.03 9.06
CA LEU A 13 -27.42 12.91 7.95
C LEU A 13 -26.11 12.52 7.24
N GLU A 14 -25.08 12.09 7.97
CA GLU A 14 -23.81 11.67 7.37
C GLU A 14 -23.94 10.35 6.60
N TRP A 15 -24.74 9.41 7.10
CA TRP A 15 -25.04 8.16 6.42
C TRP A 15 -25.87 8.37 5.16
N GLU A 16 -26.85 9.28 5.21
CA GLU A 16 -27.63 9.66 4.02
C GLU A 16 -26.74 10.28 2.94
N LYS A 17 -25.80 11.16 3.33
CA LYS A 17 -24.80 11.73 2.41
C LYS A 17 -23.92 10.63 1.80
N PHE A 18 -23.48 9.67 2.59
CA PHE A 18 -22.71 8.53 2.11
C PHE A 18 -23.48 7.65 1.12
N VAL A 19 -24.74 7.33 1.41
CA VAL A 19 -25.60 6.57 0.47
C VAL A 19 -25.77 7.32 -0.85
N LYS A 20 -25.94 8.65 -0.80
CA LYS A 20 -25.99 9.49 -2.01
C LYS A 20 -24.67 9.44 -2.78
N SER A 21 -23.53 9.47 -2.11
CA SER A 21 -22.22 9.42 -2.77
C SER A 21 -21.94 8.07 -3.43
N ILE A 22 -22.39 6.96 -2.82
CA ILE A 22 -22.35 5.62 -3.45
C ILE A 22 -23.15 5.62 -4.76
N LYS A 23 -24.40 6.09 -4.71
CA LYS A 23 -25.27 6.15 -5.90
C LYS A 23 -24.65 7.01 -7.00
N HIS A 24 -24.13 8.17 -6.63
CA HIS A 24 -23.47 9.10 -7.55
C HIS A 24 -22.25 8.46 -8.23
N ALA A 25 -21.34 7.85 -7.47
CA ALA A 25 -20.16 7.16 -8.00
C ALA A 25 -20.55 6.02 -8.95
N LYS A 26 -21.53 5.18 -8.58
CA LYS A 26 -21.97 4.06 -9.42
C LYS A 26 -22.64 4.51 -10.73
N SER A 27 -23.30 5.67 -10.71
CA SER A 27 -23.95 6.26 -11.90
C SER A 27 -22.99 6.90 -12.90
N GLN A 28 -21.71 7.09 -12.55
CA GLN A 28 -20.74 7.67 -13.49
C GLN A 28 -20.60 6.79 -14.74
N LYS A 29 -20.64 7.43 -15.91
CA LYS A 29 -20.41 6.77 -17.20
C LYS A 29 -18.93 6.41 -17.39
N LYS A 30 -18.04 7.35 -17.06
CA LYS A 30 -16.59 7.14 -17.08
C LYS A 30 -16.20 6.30 -15.86
N SER A 31 -15.43 5.25 -16.10
CA SER A 31 -14.81 4.44 -15.04
C SER A 31 -13.30 4.41 -15.22
N PHE A 32 -12.59 4.29 -14.10
CA PHE A 32 -11.15 4.12 -14.07
C PHE A 32 -10.82 2.68 -13.66
N GLU A 33 -9.86 2.08 -14.34
CA GLU A 33 -9.44 0.71 -14.07
C GLU A 33 -8.23 0.69 -13.14
N VAL A 34 -8.33 -0.05 -12.04
CA VAL A 34 -7.22 -0.29 -11.10
C VAL A 34 -6.87 -1.77 -11.12
N ALA A 35 -5.64 -2.10 -11.51
CA ALA A 35 -5.15 -3.48 -11.46
C ALA A 35 -4.65 -3.82 -10.05
N ILE A 36 -5.12 -4.93 -9.50
CA ILE A 36 -4.69 -5.49 -8.21
C ILE A 36 -3.81 -6.70 -8.52
N VAL A 37 -2.49 -6.57 -8.31
CA VAL A 37 -1.50 -7.62 -8.63
C VAL A 37 -1.08 -8.34 -7.35
N GLY A 38 -1.50 -9.60 -7.18
CA GLY A 38 -1.39 -10.29 -5.89
C GLY A 38 -1.41 -11.82 -6.01
N LYS A 39 -1.22 -12.49 -4.86
CA LYS A 39 -0.95 -13.94 -4.79
C LYS A 39 -2.18 -14.82 -4.64
N TYR A 40 -3.18 -14.37 -3.90
CA TYR A 40 -4.31 -15.18 -3.44
C TYR A 40 -5.54 -15.11 -4.36
N PHE A 41 -5.33 -15.31 -5.68
CA PHE A 41 -6.41 -15.29 -6.68
C PHE A 41 -6.72 -16.65 -7.32
N GLY A 42 -6.00 -17.69 -6.91
CA GLY A 42 -6.10 -19.01 -7.53
C GLY A 42 -6.42 -20.12 -6.54
N THR A 43 -7.70 -20.39 -6.34
CA THR A 43 -8.22 -21.73 -6.03
C THR A 43 -9.43 -21.97 -6.93
N GLY A 44 -9.20 -22.49 -8.14
CA GLY A 44 -10.26 -22.79 -9.12
C GLY A 44 -10.85 -21.56 -9.83
N ASP A 45 -12.13 -21.64 -10.18
CA ASP A 45 -12.90 -20.62 -10.92
C ASP A 45 -13.48 -19.50 -10.01
N TYR A 46 -13.15 -19.50 -8.71
CA TYR A 46 -13.71 -18.55 -7.75
C TYR A 46 -12.67 -17.53 -7.29
N GLU A 47 -12.95 -16.26 -7.59
CA GLU A 47 -12.20 -15.10 -7.11
C GLU A 47 -12.59 -14.78 -5.66
N LEU A 48 -11.72 -15.10 -4.69
CA LEU A 48 -11.93 -14.81 -3.27
C LEU A 48 -11.68 -13.33 -2.99
N ARG A 49 -12.69 -12.48 -3.25
CA ARG A 49 -12.71 -11.07 -2.81
C ARG A 49 -12.37 -10.94 -1.33
N ASP A 50 -12.77 -11.92 -0.53
CA ASP A 50 -12.58 -11.95 0.92
C ASP A 50 -11.12 -11.92 1.36
N SER A 51 -10.19 -12.46 0.55
CA SER A 51 -8.75 -12.44 0.87
C SER A 51 -8.19 -11.02 0.97
N TYR A 52 -8.85 -10.04 0.35
CA TYR A 52 -8.47 -8.63 0.44
C TYR A 52 -9.68 -7.72 0.70
N ALA A 53 -10.68 -8.19 1.47
CA ALA A 53 -11.92 -7.45 1.72
C ALA A 53 -11.68 -5.99 2.16
N ALA A 54 -10.78 -5.77 3.12
CA ALA A 54 -10.46 -4.43 3.62
C ALA A 54 -9.86 -3.51 2.54
N LEU A 55 -9.09 -4.06 1.60
CA LEU A 55 -8.57 -3.31 0.46
C LEU A 55 -9.71 -2.84 -0.44
N PHE A 56 -10.65 -3.72 -0.77
CA PHE A 56 -11.82 -3.35 -1.58
C PHE A 56 -12.68 -2.31 -0.89
N ASP A 57 -12.93 -2.48 0.40
CA ASP A 57 -13.67 -1.50 1.18
C ASP A 57 -12.96 -0.15 1.16
N ALA A 58 -11.63 -0.12 1.30
CA ALA A 58 -10.86 1.11 1.25
C ALA A 58 -10.92 1.81 -0.12
N ILE A 59 -10.84 1.06 -1.22
CA ILE A 59 -11.02 1.56 -2.58
C ILE A 59 -12.44 2.11 -2.74
N ASP A 60 -13.45 1.37 -2.31
CA ASP A 60 -14.85 1.77 -2.39
C ASP A 60 -15.11 3.05 -1.59
N HIS A 61 -14.65 3.13 -0.35
CA HIS A 61 -14.77 4.33 0.49
C HIS A 61 -14.18 5.56 -0.20
N ALA A 62 -12.97 5.45 -0.76
CA ALA A 62 -12.31 6.55 -1.44
C ALA A 62 -13.01 6.92 -2.75
N SER A 63 -13.37 5.93 -3.57
CA SER A 63 -14.14 6.05 -4.80
C SER A 63 -15.46 6.80 -4.58
N TYR A 64 -16.23 6.40 -3.56
CA TYR A 64 -17.50 7.03 -3.21
C TYR A 64 -17.32 8.47 -2.71
N ARG A 65 -16.26 8.74 -1.95
CA ARG A 65 -15.96 10.10 -1.47
C ARG A 65 -15.52 11.04 -2.59
N LEU A 66 -14.81 10.52 -3.58
CA LEU A 66 -14.35 11.28 -4.76
C LEU A 66 -15.42 11.37 -5.85
N GLY A 67 -16.50 10.59 -5.75
CA GLY A 67 -17.58 10.57 -6.72
C GLY A 67 -17.20 9.95 -8.06
N ILE A 68 -16.18 9.10 -8.09
CA ILE A 68 -15.69 8.43 -9.30
C ILE A 68 -16.08 6.96 -9.31
N LYS A 69 -16.08 6.32 -10.49
CA LYS A 69 -16.33 4.88 -10.62
C LYS A 69 -15.03 4.14 -10.84
N ILE A 70 -14.67 3.28 -9.90
CA ILE A 70 -13.51 2.38 -10.03
C ILE A 70 -13.98 1.00 -10.47
N LYS A 71 -13.28 0.42 -11.45
CA LYS A 71 -13.33 -0.99 -11.80
C LYS A 71 -12.01 -1.63 -11.40
N THR A 72 -12.06 -2.67 -10.58
CA THR A 72 -10.86 -3.41 -10.20
C THR A 72 -10.69 -4.61 -11.12
N ARG A 73 -9.46 -4.83 -11.60
CA ARG A 73 -9.09 -6.04 -12.33
C ARG A 73 -8.02 -6.78 -11.56
N TRP A 74 -8.16 -8.10 -11.48
CA TRP A 74 -7.24 -8.94 -10.75
C TRP A 74 -6.16 -9.48 -11.67
N VAL A 75 -4.92 -9.46 -11.20
CA VAL A 75 -3.78 -10.03 -11.90
C VAL A 75 -3.11 -11.02 -10.96
N ASN A 76 -3.11 -12.30 -11.35
CA ASN A 76 -2.45 -13.35 -10.60
C ASN A 76 -0.93 -13.22 -10.77
N ALA A 77 -0.25 -12.84 -9.69
CA ALA A 77 1.18 -12.61 -9.69
C ALA A 77 2.01 -13.87 -10.02
N GLN A 78 1.52 -15.05 -9.64
CA GLN A 78 2.20 -16.31 -9.94
C GLN A 78 2.12 -16.64 -11.44
N LYS A 79 0.96 -16.44 -12.09
CA LYS A 79 0.86 -16.59 -13.56
C LYS A 79 1.78 -15.62 -14.28
N ALA A 80 1.84 -14.37 -13.79
CA ALA A 80 2.72 -13.33 -14.30
C ALA A 80 4.21 -13.70 -14.23
N GLU A 81 4.60 -14.42 -13.18
CA GLU A 81 5.95 -14.97 -13.00
C GLU A 81 6.23 -16.11 -13.97
N THR A 82 5.34 -17.12 -14.05
CA THR A 82 5.59 -18.34 -14.82
C THR A 82 5.41 -18.19 -16.34
N GLU A 83 4.48 -17.35 -16.78
CA GLU A 83 4.13 -17.22 -18.20
C GLU A 83 4.91 -16.09 -18.90
N GLY A 84 5.70 -15.30 -18.16
CA GLY A 84 6.53 -14.20 -18.70
C GLY A 84 5.74 -12.97 -19.21
N LYS A 85 4.43 -13.10 -19.41
CA LYS A 85 3.52 -12.13 -20.05
C LYS A 85 2.92 -11.09 -19.11
N LEU A 86 3.70 -10.59 -18.13
CA LEU A 86 3.18 -9.64 -17.16
C LEU A 86 2.57 -8.40 -17.82
N ASP A 87 3.20 -7.85 -18.84
CA ASP A 87 2.70 -6.67 -19.56
C ASP A 87 1.34 -6.92 -20.22
N GLU A 88 1.11 -8.13 -20.77
CA GLU A 88 -0.19 -8.52 -21.34
C GLU A 88 -1.23 -8.70 -20.23
N LEU A 89 -0.85 -9.33 -19.13
CA LEU A 89 -1.72 -9.58 -17.98
C LEU A 89 -2.06 -8.29 -17.22
N ILE A 90 -1.13 -7.35 -17.07
CA ILE A 90 -1.36 -6.04 -16.48
C ILE A 90 -2.07 -5.13 -17.47
N GLY A 91 -1.84 -5.23 -18.78
CA GLY A 91 -2.43 -4.32 -19.77
C GLY A 91 -2.07 -2.86 -19.49
N ASN A 92 -3.00 -1.92 -19.70
CA ASN A 92 -2.77 -0.50 -19.45
C ASN A 92 -3.79 0.09 -18.46
N PRO A 93 -3.71 -0.27 -17.16
CA PRO A 93 -4.64 0.21 -16.15
C PRO A 93 -4.35 1.66 -15.81
N ASP A 94 -5.33 2.33 -15.22
CA ASP A 94 -5.21 3.73 -14.78
C ASP A 94 -4.47 3.85 -13.43
N GLY A 95 -4.34 2.74 -12.71
CA GLY A 95 -3.56 2.62 -11.49
C GLY A 95 -3.24 1.17 -11.16
N ILE A 96 -2.19 0.95 -10.38
CA ILE A 96 -1.75 -0.38 -9.93
C ILE A 96 -1.66 -0.40 -8.40
N ILE A 97 -2.24 -1.44 -7.80
CA ILE A 97 -2.07 -1.75 -6.38
C ILE A 97 -1.39 -3.12 -6.25
N VAL A 98 -0.33 -3.15 -5.45
CA VAL A 98 0.32 -4.39 -5.02
C VAL A 98 0.02 -4.55 -3.53
N PRO A 99 -0.85 -5.50 -3.15
CA PRO A 99 -1.36 -5.61 -1.79
C PRO A 99 -0.39 -6.37 -0.87
N ILE A 100 -0.85 -6.62 0.36
CA ILE A 100 -0.21 -7.52 1.33
C ILE A 100 0.08 -8.90 0.72
N GLY A 101 1.17 -9.52 1.16
CA GLY A 101 1.56 -10.89 0.83
C GLY A 101 2.72 -11.36 1.72
N TRP A 102 3.21 -12.58 1.50
CA TRP A 102 4.40 -13.12 2.14
C TRP A 102 4.99 -14.28 1.31
N GLY A 103 6.26 -14.61 1.56
CA GLY A 103 7.01 -15.70 0.92
C GLY A 103 7.33 -15.55 -0.57
N GLU A 104 8.02 -16.53 -1.13
CA GLU A 104 8.59 -16.47 -2.49
C GLU A 104 7.54 -16.48 -3.61
N ARG A 105 6.48 -17.30 -3.48
CA ARG A 105 5.54 -17.59 -4.59
C ARG A 105 4.83 -16.32 -5.06
N GLY A 106 4.98 -15.94 -6.32
CA GLY A 106 4.37 -14.75 -6.91
C GLY A 106 5.05 -13.43 -6.50
N ALA A 107 6.15 -13.47 -5.73
CA ALA A 107 6.89 -12.27 -5.37
C ALA A 107 7.51 -11.60 -6.62
N GLU A 108 8.10 -12.40 -7.52
CA GLU A 108 8.73 -11.86 -8.73
C GLU A 108 7.71 -11.17 -9.65
N GLY A 109 6.51 -11.74 -9.80
CA GLY A 109 5.43 -11.08 -10.54
C GLY A 109 5.00 -9.73 -9.94
N MET A 110 5.00 -9.62 -8.61
CA MET A 110 4.69 -8.36 -7.90
C MET A 110 5.85 -7.35 -7.97
N ILE A 111 7.12 -7.80 -7.91
CA ILE A 111 8.32 -6.96 -8.13
C ILE A 111 8.27 -6.36 -9.54
N ARG A 112 8.05 -7.19 -10.55
CA ARG A 112 7.92 -6.73 -11.94
C ARG A 112 6.73 -5.78 -12.13
N ALA A 113 5.63 -5.97 -11.41
CA ALA A 113 4.48 -5.04 -11.46
C ALA A 113 4.82 -3.66 -10.87
N ALA A 114 5.61 -3.61 -9.80
CA ALA A 114 6.13 -2.38 -9.24
C ALA A 114 7.06 -1.64 -10.22
N GLY A 115 7.92 -2.36 -10.95
CA GLY A 115 8.75 -1.81 -12.01
C GLY A 115 7.92 -1.31 -13.20
N TYR A 116 6.95 -2.11 -13.65
CA TYR A 116 6.04 -1.75 -14.73
C TYR A 116 5.28 -0.45 -14.45
N ALA A 117 4.77 -0.28 -13.23
CA ALA A 117 4.08 0.94 -12.83
C ALA A 117 5.02 2.16 -12.89
N ARG A 118 6.23 2.02 -12.33
CA ARG A 118 7.26 3.06 -12.33
C ARG A 118 7.63 3.49 -13.75
N ASP A 119 7.98 2.54 -14.60
CA ASP A 119 8.54 2.79 -15.92
C ASP A 119 7.51 3.43 -16.86
N ARG A 120 6.22 3.09 -16.68
CA ARG A 120 5.09 3.67 -17.45
C ARG A 120 4.42 4.85 -16.78
N LYS A 121 4.92 5.32 -15.64
CA LYS A 121 4.34 6.43 -14.86
C LYS A 121 2.87 6.21 -14.47
N ILE A 122 2.48 4.96 -14.24
CA ILE A 122 1.13 4.58 -13.80
C ILE A 122 1.06 4.74 -12.28
N PRO A 123 0.07 5.47 -11.71
CA PRO A 123 -0.10 5.59 -10.27
C PRO A 123 0.04 4.25 -9.56
N TYR A 124 0.88 4.19 -8.54
CA TYR A 124 1.23 2.97 -7.82
C TYR A 124 0.96 3.11 -6.33
N LEU A 125 0.34 2.07 -5.75
CA LEU A 125 0.18 1.92 -4.31
C LEU A 125 0.65 0.52 -3.85
N GLY A 126 1.73 0.47 -3.09
CA GLY A 126 2.26 -0.75 -2.46
C GLY A 126 1.86 -0.85 -0.99
N LEU A 127 1.26 -1.97 -0.57
CA LEU A 127 0.81 -2.19 0.81
C LEU A 127 1.64 -3.29 1.48
N CYS A 128 2.32 -2.96 2.57
CA CYS A 128 3.18 -3.84 3.35
C CYS A 128 4.20 -4.56 2.44
N TYR A 129 3.93 -5.82 2.07
CA TYR A 129 4.74 -6.55 1.10
C TYR A 129 4.88 -5.81 -0.25
N GLY A 130 3.85 -5.12 -0.73
CA GLY A 130 3.96 -4.31 -1.94
C GLY A 130 5.02 -3.20 -1.84
N MET A 131 5.15 -2.56 -0.68
CA MET A 131 6.20 -1.56 -0.42
C MET A 131 7.60 -2.19 -0.43
N GLN A 132 7.73 -3.37 0.18
CA GLN A 132 8.97 -4.13 0.22
C GLN A 132 9.42 -4.52 -1.19
N LEU A 133 8.50 -5.08 -1.99
CA LEU A 133 8.76 -5.49 -3.35
C LEU A 133 9.03 -4.32 -4.31
N ALA A 134 8.38 -3.17 -4.09
CA ALA A 134 8.71 -1.94 -4.81
C ALA A 134 10.15 -1.49 -4.55
N SER A 135 10.60 -1.60 -3.31
CA SER A 135 11.99 -1.29 -2.93
C SER A 135 12.99 -2.24 -3.61
N ILE A 136 12.65 -3.54 -3.70
CA ILE A 136 13.44 -4.54 -4.43
C ILE A 136 13.50 -4.23 -5.93
N SER A 137 12.35 -3.95 -6.57
CA SER A 137 12.33 -3.54 -7.99
C SER A 137 13.21 -2.31 -8.23
N TYR A 138 13.13 -1.30 -7.36
CA TYR A 138 13.96 -0.12 -7.47
C TYR A 138 15.46 -0.43 -7.35
N ALA A 139 15.86 -1.28 -6.40
CA ALA A 139 17.24 -1.71 -6.25
C ALA A 139 17.78 -2.42 -7.50
N ARG A 140 16.99 -3.32 -8.07
CA ARG A 140 17.39 -4.12 -9.25
C ARG A 140 17.48 -3.28 -10.52
N ASP A 141 16.49 -2.42 -10.73
CA ASP A 141 16.31 -1.72 -12.00
C ASP A 141 17.08 -0.40 -12.04
N VAL A 142 17.05 0.37 -10.95
CA VAL A 142 17.63 1.72 -10.90
C VAL A 142 19.04 1.68 -10.31
N LEU A 143 19.24 0.97 -9.19
CA LEU A 143 20.54 0.93 -8.52
C LEU A 143 21.49 -0.14 -9.04
N GLY A 144 21.03 -0.97 -9.99
CA GLY A 144 21.81 -2.05 -10.59
C GLY A 144 22.14 -3.22 -9.66
N ILE A 145 21.50 -3.31 -8.49
CA ILE A 145 21.72 -4.38 -7.51
C ILE A 145 20.87 -5.58 -7.93
N LYS A 146 21.34 -6.33 -8.93
CA LYS A 146 20.53 -7.38 -9.60
C LYS A 146 20.06 -8.49 -8.67
N ASP A 147 20.88 -8.84 -7.68
CA ASP A 147 20.56 -9.88 -6.70
C ASP A 147 19.82 -9.34 -5.46
N ALA A 148 19.29 -8.11 -5.52
CA ALA A 148 18.56 -7.54 -4.39
C ALA A 148 17.30 -8.36 -4.07
N ASP A 149 17.07 -8.67 -2.80
CA ASP A 149 15.89 -9.44 -2.37
C ASP A 149 15.47 -9.10 -0.93
N THR A 150 14.48 -9.84 -0.43
CA THR A 150 14.13 -9.91 0.99
C THR A 150 14.76 -11.14 1.63
N GLU A 151 15.26 -11.01 2.86
CA GLU A 151 15.70 -12.14 3.70
C GLU A 151 14.58 -13.17 3.91
N GLU A 152 13.31 -12.78 3.72
CA GLU A 152 12.17 -13.69 3.74
C GLU A 152 12.21 -14.75 2.63
N ASN A 153 12.67 -14.36 1.44
CA ASN A 153 12.66 -15.22 0.25
C ASN A 153 14.06 -15.77 -0.05
N ASN A 154 15.10 -15.05 0.36
CA ASN A 154 16.49 -15.43 0.14
C ASN A 154 17.31 -15.25 1.42
N THR A 155 17.22 -16.23 2.32
CA THR A 155 17.89 -16.21 3.63
C THR A 155 19.41 -16.05 3.54
N ASP A 156 20.03 -16.61 2.49
CA ASP A 156 21.49 -16.58 2.26
C ASP A 156 21.91 -15.41 1.33
N GLY A 157 20.97 -14.55 0.96
CA GLY A 157 21.17 -13.40 0.08
C GLY A 157 22.13 -12.36 0.67
N LYS A 158 23.14 -11.96 -0.10
CA LYS A 158 24.11 -10.93 0.31
C LYS A 158 23.55 -9.51 0.20
N GLU A 159 22.59 -9.32 -0.71
CA GLU A 159 22.01 -8.03 -1.07
C GLU A 159 20.54 -7.90 -0.63
N ASN A 160 20.24 -8.32 0.61
CA ASN A 160 18.88 -8.20 1.14
C ASN A 160 18.54 -6.76 1.52
N VAL A 161 17.80 -6.07 0.64
CA VAL A 161 17.33 -4.69 0.87
C VAL A 161 16.16 -4.64 1.85
N ILE A 162 15.47 -5.78 2.02
CA ILE A 162 14.48 -6.02 3.06
C ILE A 162 15.02 -7.12 3.97
N HIS A 163 15.06 -6.88 5.28
CA HIS A 163 15.71 -7.79 6.22
C HIS A 163 14.98 -7.90 7.55
N LEU A 164 15.29 -8.95 8.31
CA LEU A 164 14.83 -9.09 9.68
C LEU A 164 15.72 -8.25 10.60
N MET A 165 15.12 -7.48 11.52
CA MET A 165 15.93 -6.68 12.45
C MET A 165 16.70 -7.57 13.42
N PRO A 166 17.96 -7.23 13.80
CA PRO A 166 18.77 -8.04 14.71
C PRO A 166 18.08 -8.39 16.02
N MET A 167 17.31 -7.46 16.59
CA MET A 167 16.52 -7.70 17.81
C MET A 167 15.40 -8.71 17.60
N GLN A 168 14.72 -8.67 16.44
CA GLN A 168 13.71 -9.67 16.10
C GLN A 168 14.36 -11.05 15.85
N LYS A 169 15.54 -11.09 15.23
CA LYS A 169 16.32 -12.33 15.05
C LYS A 169 16.66 -12.98 16.39
N LEU A 170 17.13 -12.19 17.36
CA LEU A 170 17.39 -12.65 18.72
C LEU A 170 16.12 -13.21 19.40
N PHE A 171 14.96 -12.56 19.21
CA PHE A 171 13.69 -13.06 19.74
C PHE A 171 13.22 -14.34 19.03
N MET A 172 13.47 -14.50 17.73
CA MET A 172 13.17 -15.72 16.98
C MET A 172 14.01 -16.90 17.45
N GLU A 173 15.32 -16.70 17.62
CA GLU A 173 16.26 -17.72 18.13
C GLU A 173 15.85 -18.19 19.53
N LYS A 174 15.36 -17.28 20.36
CA LYS A 174 14.84 -17.58 21.71
C LYS A 174 13.42 -18.15 21.73
N ARG A 175 12.82 -18.43 20.57
CA ARG A 175 11.40 -18.86 20.41
C ARG A 175 10.39 -17.92 21.08
N ALA A 176 10.76 -16.67 21.29
CA ALA A 176 9.90 -15.61 21.82
C ALA A 176 9.07 -14.99 20.69
N TYR A 177 8.33 -15.84 19.95
CA TYR A 177 7.64 -15.48 18.71
C TYR A 177 6.62 -14.34 18.83
N GLY A 178 6.18 -14.02 20.05
CA GLY A 178 5.34 -12.85 20.32
C GLY A 178 6.05 -11.50 20.09
N GLY A 179 7.38 -11.44 20.18
CA GLY A 179 8.18 -10.22 20.04
C GLY A 179 8.82 -10.01 18.66
N THR A 180 8.55 -10.88 17.70
CA THR A 180 9.26 -10.88 16.39
C THR A 180 8.46 -10.23 15.28
N MET A 181 7.16 -10.00 15.49
CA MET A 181 6.23 -9.40 14.52
C MET A 181 5.75 -8.04 15.02
N ARG A 182 5.89 -7.01 14.19
CA ARG A 182 5.26 -5.71 14.46
C ARG A 182 3.77 -5.83 14.20
N LEU A 183 3.01 -5.64 15.27
CA LEU A 183 1.56 -5.79 15.28
C LEU A 183 0.89 -4.55 15.86
N GLY A 184 -0.29 -4.22 15.35
CA GLY A 184 -1.11 -3.14 15.90
C GLY A 184 -0.69 -1.77 15.41
N SER A 185 -1.02 -0.72 16.16
CA SER A 185 -0.82 0.67 15.74
C SER A 185 0.60 1.15 16.05
N TRP A 186 1.33 1.64 15.04
CA TRP A 186 2.65 2.22 15.20
C TRP A 186 2.65 3.66 14.70
N ARG A 187 3.41 4.53 15.35
CA ARG A 187 3.48 5.95 14.99
C ARG A 187 4.62 6.19 14.01
N ALA A 188 4.38 7.06 13.03
CA ALA A 188 5.39 7.47 12.07
C ALA A 188 5.43 8.99 11.94
N ILE A 189 6.61 9.55 11.74
CA ILE A 189 6.83 10.95 11.38
C ILE A 189 6.86 11.03 9.87
N VAL A 190 5.89 11.74 9.28
CA VAL A 190 5.82 11.99 7.84
C VAL A 190 6.56 13.30 7.52
N LYS A 191 7.49 13.22 6.58
CA LYS A 191 8.35 14.33 6.14
C LYS A 191 7.54 15.36 5.35
N LYS A 192 7.70 16.65 5.66
CA LYS A 192 7.06 17.75 4.90
C LYS A 192 7.54 17.75 3.44
N GLY A 193 6.65 18.13 2.53
CA GLY A 193 6.93 18.24 1.09
C GLY A 193 6.73 16.94 0.30
N THR A 194 6.35 15.84 0.96
CA THR A 194 6.05 14.55 0.31
C THR A 194 4.56 14.42 -0.02
N HIS A 195 4.19 13.49 -0.91
CA HIS A 195 2.78 13.21 -1.17
C HIS A 195 2.08 12.74 0.11
N ALA A 196 2.70 11.86 0.89
CA ALA A 196 2.10 11.40 2.14
C ALA A 196 1.73 12.57 3.06
N TYR A 197 2.64 13.54 3.27
CA TYR A 197 2.35 14.68 4.14
C TYR A 197 1.19 15.51 3.61
N GLU A 198 1.16 15.79 2.31
CA GLU A 198 0.08 16.54 1.67
C GLU A 198 -1.27 15.84 1.82
N LEU A 199 -1.32 14.52 1.67
CA LEU A 199 -2.55 13.74 1.84
C LEU A 199 -3.04 13.74 3.28
N TYR A 200 -2.19 13.42 4.25
CA TYR A 200 -2.56 13.45 5.67
C TYR A 200 -2.99 14.86 6.11
N ASN A 201 -2.37 15.90 5.54
CA ASN A 201 -2.74 17.29 5.77
C ASN A 201 -4.11 17.63 5.17
N LYS A 202 -4.33 17.32 3.89
CA LYS A 202 -5.55 17.62 3.12
C LYS A 202 -6.79 16.98 3.75
N TYR A 203 -6.64 15.78 4.30
CA TYR A 203 -7.75 15.03 4.89
C TYR A 203 -7.76 15.03 6.43
N ASN A 204 -6.90 15.85 7.07
CA ASN A 204 -6.85 16.04 8.52
C ASN A 204 -6.75 14.73 9.33
N ASP A 205 -5.80 13.86 8.98
CA ASP A 205 -5.59 12.56 9.63
C ASP A 205 -4.21 12.43 10.32
N PHE A 206 -3.59 13.56 10.66
CA PHE A 206 -2.46 13.57 11.60
C PHE A 206 -2.96 13.35 13.04
N ILE A 207 -2.18 12.59 13.82
CA ILE A 207 -2.30 12.53 15.28
C ILE A 207 -1.75 13.82 15.90
N ASP A 208 -0.59 14.26 15.43
CA ASP A 208 0.02 15.54 15.79
C ASP A 208 0.59 16.20 14.52
N ARG A 209 -0.17 17.13 13.96
CA ARG A 209 0.20 17.84 12.72
C ARG A 209 1.46 18.70 12.89
N SER A 210 1.71 19.22 14.08
CA SER A 210 2.88 20.08 14.35
C SER A 210 4.19 19.29 14.20
N LYS A 211 4.14 18.01 14.57
CA LYS A 211 5.26 17.06 14.47
C LYS A 211 5.17 16.14 13.24
N GLY A 212 4.12 16.23 12.43
CA GLY A 212 3.89 15.35 11.29
C GLY A 212 3.62 13.89 11.68
N ILE A 213 3.09 13.63 12.88
CA ILE A 213 2.90 12.27 13.39
C ILE A 213 1.57 11.69 12.88
N THR A 214 1.65 10.51 12.28
CA THR A 214 0.50 9.66 11.89
C THR A 214 0.61 8.30 12.58
N SER A 215 -0.36 7.41 12.36
CA SER A 215 -0.25 6.02 12.78
C SER A 215 -0.97 5.07 11.85
N GLU A 216 -0.31 3.97 11.53
CA GLU A 216 -0.89 2.87 10.76
C GLU A 216 -0.87 1.57 11.54
N ARG A 217 -1.69 0.61 11.08
CA ARG A 217 -1.67 -0.76 11.62
C ARG A 217 -0.63 -1.59 10.90
N HIS A 218 0.15 -2.37 11.63
CA HIS A 218 1.19 -3.23 11.10
C HIS A 218 0.89 -4.71 11.36
N ARG A 219 1.37 -5.55 10.45
CA ARG A 219 1.40 -7.02 10.59
C ARG A 219 2.51 -7.57 9.71
N HIS A 220 3.76 -7.34 10.10
CA HIS A 220 4.92 -7.80 9.35
C HIS A 220 6.14 -8.01 10.26
N ARG A 221 7.19 -8.62 9.72
CA ARG A 221 8.46 -8.87 10.42
C ARG A 221 9.64 -8.15 9.79
N PHE A 222 9.68 -8.11 8.47
CA PHE A 222 10.83 -7.62 7.72
C PHE A 222 10.73 -6.11 7.49
N GLU A 223 11.88 -5.46 7.46
CA GLU A 223 12.04 -4.02 7.36
C GLU A 223 12.96 -3.64 6.22
N PHE A 224 12.80 -2.43 5.69
CA PHE A 224 13.78 -1.86 4.77
C PHE A 224 15.12 -1.63 5.48
N SER A 225 16.19 -2.12 4.87
CA SER A 225 17.54 -2.01 5.42
C SER A 225 18.12 -0.61 5.22
N ASN A 226 18.33 0.09 6.34
CA ASN A 226 18.92 1.44 6.34
C ASN A 226 20.30 1.52 5.66
N ARG A 227 21.02 0.40 5.48
CA ARG A 227 22.26 0.32 4.70
C ARG A 227 22.10 0.87 3.27
N TYR A 228 20.90 0.78 2.72
CA TYR A 228 20.61 1.18 1.35
C TYR A 228 19.98 2.58 1.23
N ALA A 229 19.53 3.19 2.33
CA ALA A 229 18.76 4.43 2.31
C ALA A 229 19.45 5.53 1.48
N ASP A 230 20.72 5.82 1.77
CA ASP A 230 21.47 6.86 1.07
C ASP A 230 21.63 6.60 -0.43
N ARG A 231 21.78 5.33 -0.83
CA ARG A 231 21.89 4.95 -2.26
C ARG A 231 20.57 5.13 -2.98
N PHE A 232 19.46 4.79 -2.33
CA PHE A 232 18.13 4.98 -2.86
C PHE A 232 17.81 6.49 -3.00
N GLU A 233 18.05 7.27 -1.94
CA GLU A 233 17.70 8.69 -1.92
C GLU A 233 18.46 9.53 -2.95
N LYS A 234 19.71 9.15 -3.27
CA LYS A 234 20.50 9.80 -4.32
C LYS A 234 19.89 9.70 -5.71
N GLU A 235 19.12 8.65 -5.99
CA GLU A 235 18.50 8.41 -7.30
C GLU A 235 17.03 8.88 -7.37
N GLY A 236 16.54 9.58 -6.34
CA GLY A 236 15.18 10.17 -6.32
C GLY A 236 14.09 9.30 -5.68
N PHE A 237 14.49 8.21 -5.02
CA PHE A 237 13.64 7.55 -4.04
C PHE A 237 13.50 8.42 -2.80
N VAL A 238 12.32 8.49 -2.19
CA VAL A 238 12.06 9.35 -1.03
C VAL A 238 11.58 8.50 0.11
N ILE A 239 12.33 8.46 1.21
CA ILE A 239 11.85 7.93 2.48
C ILE A 239 10.98 9.00 3.13
N SER A 240 9.67 8.89 2.91
CA SER A 240 8.72 9.94 3.25
C SER A 240 8.16 9.82 4.66
N ALA A 241 8.29 8.66 5.32
CA ALA A 241 8.01 8.52 6.73
C ALA A 241 8.91 7.51 7.43
N ARG A 242 9.20 7.78 8.71
CA ARG A 242 9.91 6.84 9.59
C ARG A 242 9.20 6.64 10.92
N SER A 243 9.33 5.46 11.53
CA SER A 243 8.74 5.18 12.84
C SER A 243 9.35 6.10 13.90
N VAL A 244 8.51 6.55 14.84
CA VAL A 244 8.94 7.53 15.87
C VAL A 244 10.02 6.95 16.78
N ASP A 245 9.84 5.70 17.21
CA ASP A 245 10.60 5.12 18.31
C ASP A 245 11.80 4.30 17.78
N GLU A 246 11.68 3.65 16.62
CA GLU A 246 12.69 2.73 16.07
C GLU A 246 13.39 3.27 14.82
N ASN A 247 12.94 4.41 14.28
CA ASN A 247 13.47 5.04 13.07
C ASN A 247 13.41 4.13 11.81
N LEU A 248 12.45 3.21 11.77
CA LEU A 248 12.23 2.27 10.67
C LEU A 248 11.56 2.98 9.50
N VAL A 249 11.82 2.55 8.26
CA VAL A 249 11.19 3.15 7.09
C VAL A 249 9.73 2.69 7.00
N GLU A 250 8.81 3.65 6.99
CA GLU A 250 7.37 3.37 7.03
C GLU A 250 6.66 3.67 5.72
N ILE A 251 7.06 4.75 5.04
CA ILE A 251 6.51 5.13 3.74
C ILE A 251 7.67 5.49 2.82
N ILE A 252 7.60 4.95 1.61
CA ILE A 252 8.50 5.26 0.52
C ILE A 252 7.72 5.83 -0.65
N GLU A 253 8.32 6.77 -1.34
CA GLU A 253 7.76 7.42 -2.51
C GLU A 253 8.83 7.56 -3.59
N LEU A 254 8.42 7.86 -4.82
CA LEU A 254 9.32 8.49 -5.79
C LEU A 254 9.05 9.99 -5.81
N SER A 255 10.08 10.77 -6.13
CA SER A 255 9.91 12.22 -6.25
C SER A 255 8.86 12.57 -7.32
N LYS A 256 8.20 13.71 -7.13
CA LYS A 256 7.16 14.22 -8.03
C LYS A 256 7.69 14.46 -9.45
N GLU A 257 8.98 14.76 -9.58
CA GLU A 257 9.62 14.92 -10.89
C GLU A 257 9.74 13.57 -11.62
N LEU A 258 10.00 12.49 -10.89
CA LEU A 258 10.17 11.15 -11.46
C LEU A 258 8.83 10.49 -11.79
N HIS A 259 7.86 10.58 -10.89
CA HIS A 259 6.62 9.83 -11.01
C HIS A 259 5.40 10.61 -10.46
N PRO A 260 4.25 10.62 -11.15
CA PRO A 260 3.09 11.41 -10.72
C PRO A 260 2.51 10.97 -9.36
N PHE A 261 2.50 9.66 -9.10
CA PHE A 261 2.15 9.09 -7.80
C PHE A 261 2.74 7.69 -7.64
N TYR A 262 3.82 7.54 -6.88
CA TYR A 262 4.38 6.23 -6.53
C TYR A 262 4.56 6.20 -5.03
N LEU A 263 3.75 5.40 -4.32
CA LEU A 263 3.79 5.35 -2.87
C LEU A 263 3.70 3.89 -2.39
N GLY A 264 4.62 3.49 -1.53
CA GLY A 264 4.57 2.25 -0.76
C GLY A 264 4.51 2.55 0.73
N THR A 265 3.71 1.81 1.50
CA THR A 265 3.69 1.89 2.96
C THR A 265 3.86 0.51 3.59
N GLN A 266 4.62 0.41 4.69
CA GLN A 266 4.72 -0.79 5.51
C GLN A 266 3.46 -1.03 6.36
N GLY A 267 2.67 0.02 6.56
CA GLY A 267 1.40 -0.07 7.26
C GLY A 267 0.28 -0.63 6.40
N HIS A 268 -0.87 -0.84 7.03
CA HIS A 268 -2.12 -1.28 6.43
C HIS A 268 -3.19 -0.19 6.54
N PRO A 269 -3.11 0.87 5.71
CA PRO A 269 -4.10 1.94 5.68
C PRO A 269 -5.53 1.45 5.38
N GLU A 270 -5.65 0.31 4.70
CA GLU A 270 -6.93 -0.34 4.40
C GLU A 270 -7.71 -0.69 5.68
N TYR A 271 -7.01 -1.02 6.78
CA TYR A 271 -7.66 -1.32 8.06
C TYR A 271 -8.13 -0.09 8.83
N ARG A 272 -7.70 1.12 8.43
CA ARG A 272 -8.12 2.39 9.02
C ARG A 272 -9.18 3.11 8.18
N SER A 273 -9.38 2.70 6.93
CA SER A 273 -10.39 3.28 6.05
C SER A 273 -11.81 2.98 6.54
N ARG A 274 -12.69 3.99 6.55
CA ARG A 274 -14.10 3.84 6.94
C ARG A 274 -15.02 4.55 5.94
N PRO A 275 -16.31 4.14 5.85
CA PRO A 275 -17.29 4.78 4.95
C PRO A 275 -17.33 6.31 5.01
N LEU A 276 -17.39 6.86 6.23
CA LEU A 276 -17.49 8.30 6.46
C LEU A 276 -16.13 9.00 6.54
N ARG A 277 -15.05 8.23 6.71
CA ARG A 277 -13.67 8.73 6.78
C ARG A 277 -12.74 7.79 6.01
N PRO A 278 -12.78 7.85 4.66
CA PRO A 278 -11.87 7.06 3.84
C PRO A 278 -10.42 7.46 4.11
N HIS A 279 -9.51 6.52 3.96
CA HIS A 279 -8.11 6.76 4.30
C HIS A 279 -7.42 7.72 3.31
N PRO A 280 -6.61 8.69 3.79
CA PRO A 280 -5.92 9.69 2.94
C PRO A 280 -5.10 9.09 1.79
N ILE A 281 -4.36 8.01 2.04
CA ILE A 281 -3.53 7.35 1.03
C ILE A 281 -4.38 6.84 -0.15
N PHE A 282 -5.53 6.21 0.12
CA PHE A 282 -6.43 5.71 -0.92
C PHE A 282 -7.12 6.86 -1.67
N LEU A 283 -7.49 7.92 -0.96
CA LEU A 283 -8.02 9.13 -1.59
C LEU A 283 -6.99 9.75 -2.54
N GLY A 284 -5.75 9.93 -2.10
CA GLY A 284 -4.68 10.47 -2.92
C GLY A 284 -4.36 9.62 -4.15
N PHE A 285 -4.26 8.31 -3.98
CA PHE A 285 -4.05 7.38 -5.08
C PHE A 285 -5.15 7.50 -6.13
N LEU A 286 -6.43 7.42 -5.71
CA LEU A 286 -7.55 7.47 -6.65
C LEU A 286 -7.79 8.86 -7.27
N GLU A 287 -7.43 9.95 -6.57
CA GLU A 287 -7.40 11.29 -7.15
C GLU A 287 -6.40 11.36 -8.31
N GLN A 288 -5.20 10.78 -8.15
CA GLN A 288 -4.18 10.77 -9.18
C GLN A 288 -4.56 9.89 -10.38
N VAL A 289 -5.13 8.70 -10.11
CA VAL A 289 -5.74 7.84 -11.14
C VAL A 289 -6.77 8.62 -11.97
N ALA A 290 -7.63 9.42 -11.32
CA ALA A 290 -8.64 10.20 -12.01
C ALA A 290 -8.07 11.42 -12.76
N GLN A 291 -6.97 11.99 -12.28
CA GLN A 291 -6.35 13.19 -12.85
C GLN A 291 -5.58 12.90 -14.14
N LEU A 292 -4.78 11.83 -14.20
CA LEU A 292 -3.95 11.51 -15.37
C LEU A 292 -4.74 11.10 -16.62
N LYS A 293 -6.01 10.75 -16.46
CA LYS A 293 -6.91 10.37 -17.55
C LYS A 293 -7.90 11.48 -17.93
N LYS A 294 -7.82 12.66 -17.31
CA LYS A 294 -8.57 13.85 -17.76
C LYS A 294 -7.80 14.55 -18.86
#